data_AF-A0A933M7B1-F1
#
_entry.id   AF-A0A933M7B1-F1
#
_cell.length_a   1.000
_cell.length_b   1.000
_cell.length_c   1.000
_cell.angle_alpha   90.00
_cell.angle_beta   90.00
_cell.angle_gamma   90.00
#
_symmetry.space_group_name_H-M   'P 1'
#
loop_
_entity.id
_entity.type
_entity.pdbx_description
1 polymer ?
#
loop_
_entity_poly.entity_id
_entity_poly.type
_entity_poly.pdbx_seq_one_letter_code
_entity_poly.pdbx_strand_id
1 'polypeptide(L)'
;MNTAIRWFSEMDGQDVAVTGGKGANLGRLTRMGLPVPPGFVITVEAYLAFLRANDLTNADPEVLRQSIPAAPIPADVTFAILESFEKLGVSAVAVRSSATAEDLAAASFAGQHDTFLNVGDPEALLNAVREC
;
A
#
# COMPACT_ATOMS: atom_id res chain seq x y z
N MET A 1 -7.44 10.91 13.42
CA MET A 1 -7.14 9.47 13.29
C MET A 1 -6.32 9.30 12.03
N ASN A 2 -5.17 8.63 12.11
CA ASN A 2 -4.31 8.44 10.94
C ASN A 2 -4.95 7.43 9.99
N THR A 3 -5.41 7.88 8.83
CA THR A 3 -6.10 7.06 7.82
C THR A 3 -5.13 6.41 6.82
N ALA A 4 -3.83 6.68 6.94
CA ALA A 4 -2.83 6.23 5.98
C ALA A 4 -2.53 4.73 6.04
N ILE A 5 -2.78 4.10 7.20
CA ILE A 5 -2.45 2.69 7.46
C ILE A 5 -3.70 1.95 7.92
N ARG A 6 -3.87 0.73 7.41
CA ARG A 6 -4.91 -0.20 7.84
C ARG A 6 -4.31 -1.57 8.11
N TRP A 7 -4.45 -2.10 9.32
CA TRP A 7 -3.88 -3.40 9.69
C TRP A 7 -4.72 -4.57 9.17
N PHE A 8 -4.08 -5.70 8.87
CA PHE A 8 -4.80 -6.92 8.46
C PHE A 8 -5.82 -7.37 9.53
N SER A 9 -5.49 -7.17 10.80
CA SER A 9 -6.37 -7.47 11.95
C SER A 9 -7.60 -6.56 12.04
N GLU A 10 -7.60 -5.40 11.37
CA GLU A 10 -8.67 -4.39 11.41
C GLU A 10 -9.57 -4.40 10.17
N MET A 11 -9.19 -5.12 9.12
CA MET A 11 -9.87 -5.07 7.81
C MET A 11 -10.90 -6.14 7.64
N ASP A 12 -12.11 -5.82 7.14
CA ASP A 12 -13.24 -6.75 7.06
C ASP A 12 -13.38 -7.69 5.84
N GLY A 13 -12.59 -7.39 4.81
CA GLY A 13 -12.75 -7.97 3.48
C GLY A 13 -13.74 -7.18 2.61
N GLN A 14 -14.50 -6.24 3.18
CA GLN A 14 -15.32 -5.27 2.43
C GLN A 14 -14.56 -3.95 2.18
N ASP A 15 -13.38 -3.76 2.78
CA ASP A 15 -12.54 -2.57 2.67
C ASP A 15 -11.83 -2.40 1.30
N VAL A 16 -12.32 -3.03 0.22
CA VAL A 16 -11.68 -3.03 -1.11
C VAL A 16 -11.41 -1.61 -1.63
N ALA A 17 -12.33 -0.67 -1.40
CA ALA A 17 -12.16 0.73 -1.81
C ALA A 17 -11.02 1.45 -1.07
N VAL A 18 -10.62 0.95 0.11
CA VAL A 18 -9.58 1.55 0.95
C VAL A 18 -8.24 0.84 0.76
N THR A 19 -8.25 -0.48 0.53
CA THR A 19 -7.06 -1.33 0.59
C THR A 19 -6.76 -2.13 -0.66
N GLY A 20 -7.62 -2.03 -1.68
CA GLY A 20 -7.56 -2.87 -2.86
C GLY A 20 -7.98 -4.32 -2.59
N GLY A 21 -8.08 -5.10 -3.69
CA GLY A 21 -8.57 -6.47 -3.66
C GLY A 21 -7.71 -7.43 -2.83
N LYS A 22 -6.39 -7.42 -3.09
CA LYS A 22 -5.42 -8.26 -2.35
C LYS A 22 -5.42 -7.92 -0.85
N GLY A 23 -5.36 -6.63 -0.51
CA GLY A 23 -5.38 -6.16 0.88
C GLY A 23 -6.64 -6.59 1.62
N ALA A 24 -7.81 -6.40 1.01
CA ALA A 24 -9.08 -6.82 1.58
C ALA A 24 -9.14 -8.34 1.80
N ASN A 25 -8.66 -9.13 0.83
CA ASN A 25 -8.61 -10.59 0.97
C ASN A 25 -7.65 -11.03 2.08
N LEU A 26 -6.49 -10.38 2.24
CA LEU A 26 -5.58 -10.66 3.37
C LEU A 26 -6.25 -10.41 4.71
N GLY A 27 -6.97 -9.28 4.86
CA GLY A 27 -7.75 -9.00 6.06
C GLY A 27 -8.82 -10.05 6.35
N ARG A 28 -9.53 -10.50 5.30
CA ARG A 28 -10.52 -11.59 5.41
C ARG A 28 -9.89 -12.90 5.91
N LEU A 29 -8.76 -13.30 5.32
CA LEU A 29 -8.05 -14.52 5.71
C LEU A 29 -7.53 -14.43 7.16
N THR A 30 -6.97 -13.28 7.56
CA THR A 30 -6.53 -13.03 8.94
C THR A 30 -7.67 -13.21 9.94
N ARG A 31 -8.85 -12.65 9.64
CA ARG A 31 -10.03 -12.77 10.53
C ARG A 31 -10.58 -14.18 10.62
N MET A 32 -10.41 -14.99 9.57
CA MET A 32 -10.76 -16.41 9.59
C MET A 32 -9.80 -17.26 10.44
N GLY A 33 -8.75 -16.65 11.02
CA GLY A 33 -7.75 -17.36 11.81
C GLY A 33 -6.79 -18.21 10.96
N LEU A 34 -6.72 -17.95 9.65
CA LEU A 34 -5.75 -18.60 8.78
C LEU A 34 -4.35 -18.01 9.03
N PRO A 35 -3.28 -18.79 8.78
CA PRO A 35 -1.91 -18.36 9.03
C PRO A 35 -1.43 -17.33 8.00
N VAL A 36 -1.88 -16.09 8.16
CA VAL A 36 -1.44 -14.94 7.38
C VAL A 36 -0.32 -14.23 8.16
N PRO A 37 0.85 -13.97 7.56
CA PRO A 37 1.88 -13.15 8.19
C PRO A 37 1.30 -11.78 8.61
N PRO A 38 1.73 -11.20 9.75
CA PRO A 38 1.27 -9.88 10.16
C PRO A 38 1.67 -8.85 9.10
N GLY A 39 0.81 -7.86 8.91
CA GLY A 39 0.99 -6.85 7.88
C GLY A 39 -0.06 -5.76 7.94
N PHE A 40 0.16 -4.74 7.13
CA PHE A 40 -0.73 -3.60 6.99
C PHE A 40 -0.79 -3.17 5.52
N VAL A 41 -1.78 -2.33 5.20
CA VAL A 41 -1.95 -1.72 3.89
C VAL A 41 -1.73 -0.22 4.01
N ILE A 42 -0.95 0.33 3.07
CA ILE A 42 -0.90 1.77 2.80
C ILE A 42 -2.15 2.11 2.00
N THR A 43 -3.03 2.91 2.58
CA THR A 43 -4.40 3.06 2.07
C THR A 43 -4.48 3.92 0.81
N VAL A 44 -5.60 3.81 0.09
CA VAL A 44 -5.93 4.72 -1.01
C VAL A 44 -5.91 6.18 -0.56
N GLU A 45 -6.31 6.46 0.68
CA GLU A 45 -6.26 7.83 1.23
C GLU A 45 -4.82 8.34 1.36
N ALA A 46 -3.86 7.48 1.73
CA ALA A 46 -2.44 7.85 1.73
C ALA A 46 -1.93 8.19 0.33
N TYR A 47 -2.32 7.39 -0.68
CA TYR A 47 -2.00 7.67 -2.08
C TYR A 47 -2.61 9.00 -2.55
N LEU A 48 -3.88 9.27 -2.23
CA LEU A 48 -4.52 10.54 -2.55
C LEU A 48 -3.88 11.72 -1.82
N ALA A 49 -3.47 11.55 -0.56
CA ALA A 49 -2.72 12.56 0.18
C ALA A 49 -1.37 12.88 -0.49
N PHE A 50 -0.67 11.86 -0.96
CA PHE A 50 0.54 12.02 -1.76
C PHE A 50 0.29 12.78 -3.06
N LEU A 51 -0.76 12.45 -3.81
CA LEU A 51 -1.11 13.19 -5.03
C LEU A 51 -1.47 14.65 -4.75
N ARG A 52 -2.18 14.94 -3.66
CA ARG A 52 -2.53 16.32 -3.27
C ARG A 52 -1.31 17.13 -2.85
N ALA A 53 -0.42 16.54 -2.06
CA ALA A 53 0.79 17.21 -1.58
C ALA A 53 1.78 17.56 -2.70
N ASN A 54 1.67 16.90 -3.85
CA ASN A 54 2.52 17.08 -5.01
C ASN A 54 1.81 17.73 -6.21
N ASP A 55 0.59 18.27 -6.03
CA ASP A 55 -0.22 18.89 -7.08
C ASP A 55 -0.52 17.95 -8.28
N LEU A 56 -0.58 16.64 -8.04
CA LEU A 56 -0.77 15.59 -9.05
C LEU A 56 -2.20 15.05 -9.15
N THR A 57 -3.15 15.57 -8.35
CA THR A 57 -4.50 14.96 -8.20
C THR A 57 -5.28 14.84 -9.52
N ASN A 58 -5.09 15.79 -10.44
CA ASN A 58 -5.76 15.81 -11.75
C ASN A 58 -4.76 15.70 -12.91
N ALA A 59 -3.54 15.25 -12.63
CA ALA A 59 -2.52 15.13 -13.67
C ALA A 59 -2.85 13.99 -14.63
N ASP A 60 -2.51 14.17 -15.91
CA ASP A 60 -2.65 13.12 -16.91
C ASP A 60 -1.79 11.90 -16.55
N PRO A 61 -2.21 10.67 -16.93
CA PRO A 61 -1.47 9.44 -16.60
C PRO A 61 0.00 9.44 -16.99
N GLU A 62 0.36 10.11 -18.09
CA GLU A 62 1.75 10.23 -18.51
C GLU A 62 2.58 11.14 -17.59
N VAL A 63 1.98 12.25 -17.15
CA VAL A 63 2.60 13.15 -16.16
C VAL A 63 2.76 12.42 -14.83
N LEU A 64 1.76 11.64 -14.41
CA LEU A 64 1.83 10.83 -13.20
C LEU A 64 3.00 9.84 -13.25
N ARG A 65 3.14 9.06 -14.34
CA ARG A 65 4.26 8.10 -14.49
C ARG A 65 5.63 8.75 -14.38
N GLN A 66 5.78 9.97 -14.90
CA GLN A 66 7.05 10.69 -14.87
C GLN A 66 7.31 11.38 -13.51
N SER A 67 6.26 11.81 -12.82
CA SER A 67 6.38 12.65 -11.62
C SER A 67 6.40 11.83 -10.32
N ILE A 68 5.66 10.73 -10.24
CA ILE A 68 5.55 9.90 -9.03
C ILE A 68 6.93 9.41 -8.54
N PRO A 69 7.87 8.93 -9.40
CA PRO A 69 9.16 8.43 -8.94
C PRO A 69 10.05 9.48 -8.26
N ALA A 70 9.86 10.77 -8.56
CA ALA A 70 10.64 11.87 -8.01
C ALA A 70 9.90 12.65 -6.91
N ALA A 71 8.59 12.44 -6.76
CA ALA A 71 7.76 13.18 -5.82
C ALA A 71 8.02 12.72 -4.37
N PRO A 72 8.18 13.66 -3.42
CA PRO A 72 8.31 13.31 -2.01
C PRO A 72 7.01 12.71 -1.44
N ILE A 73 7.17 11.65 -0.64
CA ILE A 73 6.08 11.12 0.18
C ILE A 73 5.83 12.11 1.32
N PRO A 74 4.57 12.51 1.60
CA PRO A 74 4.25 13.38 2.72
C PRO A 74 4.84 12.87 4.05
N ALA A 75 5.28 13.79 4.90
CA ALA A 75 5.98 13.44 6.14
C ALA A 75 5.12 12.62 7.11
N ASP A 76 3.82 12.91 7.15
CA ASP A 76 2.83 12.16 7.95
C ASP A 76 2.64 10.73 7.44
N VAL A 77 2.53 10.53 6.13
CA VAL A 77 2.47 9.20 5.50
C VAL A 77 3.78 8.43 5.72
N THR A 78 4.92 9.11 5.54
CA THR A 78 6.25 8.54 5.79
C THR A 78 6.37 8.05 7.24
N PHE A 79 6.02 8.89 8.21
CA PHE A 79 6.03 8.53 9.61
C PHE A 79 5.12 7.34 9.90
N ALA A 80 3.91 7.32 9.34
CA ALA A 80 2.96 6.23 9.52
C ALA A 80 3.49 4.89 9.02
N ILE A 81 4.14 4.87 7.85
CA ILE A 81 4.75 3.67 7.26
C ILE A 81 5.87 3.15 8.15
N LEU A 82 6.82 4.02 8.52
CA LEU A 82 7.99 3.63 9.31
C LEU A 82 7.61 3.14 10.71
N GLU A 83 6.71 3.86 11.39
CA GLU A 83 6.20 3.47 12.70
C GLU A 83 5.47 2.11 12.64
N SER A 84 4.69 1.88 11.58
CA SER A 84 3.98 0.60 11.40
C SER A 84 4.93 -0.54 11.05
N PHE A 85 5.98 -0.28 10.28
CA PHE A 85 7.04 -1.27 10.01
C PHE A 85 7.79 -1.66 11.28
N GLU A 86 8.16 -0.69 12.11
CA GLU A 86 8.76 -0.95 13.43
C GLU A 86 7.83 -1.78 14.33
N LYS A 87 6.53 -1.43 14.37
CA LYS A 87 5.51 -2.16 15.13
C LYS A 87 5.30 -3.61 14.69
N LEU A 88 5.60 -3.96 13.43
CA LEU A 88 5.56 -5.36 12.99
C LEU A 88 6.58 -6.22 13.71
N GLY A 89 7.70 -5.64 14.18
CA GLY A 89 8.75 -6.37 14.90
C GLY A 89 9.46 -7.43 14.06
N VAL A 90 9.47 -7.28 12.73
CA VAL A 90 10.12 -8.19 11.78
C VAL A 90 11.34 -7.54 11.15
N SER A 91 12.30 -8.36 10.70
CA SER A 91 13.53 -7.87 10.07
C SER A 91 13.36 -7.50 8.60
N ALA A 92 12.31 -8.00 7.93
CA ALA A 92 12.02 -7.70 6.53
C ALA A 92 10.55 -7.94 6.19
N VAL A 93 10.06 -7.23 5.17
CA VAL A 93 8.71 -7.37 4.62
C VAL A 93 8.74 -7.60 3.11
N ALA A 94 7.60 -8.02 2.56
CA ALA A 94 7.31 -7.95 1.14
C ALA A 94 6.41 -6.73 0.87
N VAL A 95 6.79 -5.87 -0.06
CA VAL A 95 5.99 -4.72 -0.52
C VAL A 95 5.31 -5.12 -1.83
N ARG A 96 3.98 -4.97 -1.89
CA ARG A 96 3.14 -5.45 -2.98
C ARG A 96 2.06 -4.43 -3.26
N SER A 97 1.85 -4.10 -4.53
CA SER A 97 0.69 -3.28 -4.91
C SER A 97 -0.63 -4.06 -4.71
N SER A 98 -1.69 -3.32 -4.41
CA SER A 98 -3.05 -3.82 -4.25
C SER A 98 -4.02 -2.79 -4.83
N ALA A 99 -4.34 -2.91 -6.12
CA ALA A 99 -5.28 -1.99 -6.76
C ALA A 99 -6.74 -2.31 -6.41
N THR A 100 -7.59 -1.27 -6.45
CA THR A 100 -9.04 -1.36 -6.14
C THR A 100 -9.85 -2.06 -7.22
N ALA A 101 -9.34 -2.12 -8.46
CA ALA A 101 -10.01 -2.73 -9.60
C ALA A 101 -9.51 -4.16 -9.93
N GLU A 102 -8.57 -4.72 -9.17
CA GLU A 102 -7.95 -6.02 -9.47
C GLU A 102 -8.90 -7.21 -9.37
N ASP A 103 -9.98 -7.09 -8.59
CA ASP A 103 -10.96 -8.16 -8.36
C ASP A 103 -12.26 -8.00 -9.18
N LEU A 104 -12.30 -7.05 -10.12
CA LEU A 104 -13.39 -7.06 -11.11
C LEU A 104 -13.21 -8.27 -12.01
N ALA A 105 -14.24 -9.11 -12.13
CA ALA A 105 -14.24 -10.36 -12.91
C ALA A 105 -13.79 -10.22 -14.38
N ALA A 106 -13.66 -8.99 -14.88
CA ALA A 106 -13.24 -8.66 -16.24
C ALA A 106 -11.79 -8.14 -16.36
N ALA A 107 -11.04 -7.94 -15.27
CA ALA A 107 -9.70 -7.35 -15.32
C ALA A 107 -8.71 -8.10 -14.40
N SER A 108 -7.98 -9.06 -14.98
CA SER A 108 -6.83 -9.68 -14.33
C SER A 108 -5.58 -8.85 -14.61
N PHE A 109 -4.99 -8.26 -13.57
CA PHE A 109 -3.73 -7.51 -13.64
C PHE A 109 -2.51 -8.39 -13.31
N ALA A 110 -2.63 -9.71 -13.51
CA ALA A 110 -1.54 -10.65 -13.26
C ALA A 110 -0.30 -10.28 -14.11
N GLY A 111 0.80 -9.95 -13.44
CA GLY A 111 2.08 -9.60 -14.07
C GLY A 111 2.28 -8.13 -14.44
N GLN A 112 1.39 -7.22 -14.04
CA GLN A 112 1.57 -5.76 -14.25
C GLN A 112 2.09 -5.00 -13.02
N HIS A 113 2.27 -5.69 -11.89
CA HIS A 113 2.56 -5.06 -10.62
C HIS A 113 3.86 -5.58 -10.01
N ASP A 114 4.74 -4.67 -9.63
CA ASP A 114 6.01 -4.99 -8.99
C ASP A 114 5.79 -5.50 -7.56
N THR A 115 6.61 -6.47 -7.17
CA THR A 115 6.66 -7.02 -5.82
C THR A 115 8.10 -7.00 -5.36
N PHE A 116 8.35 -6.29 -4.28
CA PHE A 116 9.67 -6.19 -3.67
C PHE A 116 9.72 -7.12 -2.47
N LEU A 117 10.68 -8.04 -2.47
CA LEU A 117 10.84 -9.03 -1.41
C LEU A 117 12.05 -8.69 -0.53
N ASN A 118 12.01 -9.14 0.72
CA ASN A 118 13.12 -9.02 1.67
C ASN A 118 13.57 -7.56 1.92
N VAL A 119 12.60 -6.65 2.04
CA VAL A 119 12.85 -5.22 2.29
C VAL A 119 12.92 -4.99 3.80
N GLY A 120 14.10 -4.63 4.32
CA GLY A 120 14.37 -4.63 5.77
C GLY A 120 14.80 -3.31 6.40
N ASP A 121 15.27 -2.35 5.61
CA ASP A 121 15.66 -1.03 6.11
C ASP A 121 14.64 0.06 5.70
N PRO A 122 14.57 1.17 6.47
CA PRO A 122 13.62 2.26 6.21
C PRO A 122 13.72 2.88 4.82
N GLU A 123 14.93 3.01 4.28
CA GLU A 123 15.16 3.66 2.98
C GLU A 123 14.67 2.76 1.85
N ALA A 124 15.05 1.48 1.87
CA ALA A 124 14.58 0.48 0.93
C ALA A 124 13.05 0.31 1.00
N LEU A 125 12.45 0.41 2.19
CA LEU A 125 11.00 0.38 2.36
C LEU A 125 10.32 1.53 1.63
N LEU A 126 10.76 2.77 1.85
CA LEU A 126 10.18 3.94 1.20
C LEU A 126 10.41 3.93 -0.32
N ASN A 127 11.55 3.39 -0.77
CA ASN A 127 11.82 3.23 -2.20
C ASN A 127 10.91 2.17 -2.84
N ALA A 128 10.78 0.99 -2.22
CA ALA A 128 9.87 -0.06 -2.70
C ALA A 128 8.40 0.41 -2.73
N VAL A 129 7.97 1.21 -1.74
CA VAL A 129 6.63 1.82 -1.74
C VAL A 129 6.44 2.80 -2.89
N ARG A 130 7.48 3.55 -3.27
CA ARG A 130 7.41 4.52 -4.37
C ARG A 130 7.41 3.85 -5.75
N GLU A 131 8.06 2.71 -5.88
CA GLU A 131 8.10 1.94 -7.13
C GLU A 131 6.82 1.12 -7.39
N CYS A 132 6.05 0.78 -6.34
CA CYS A 132 4.74 0.14 -6.44
C CYS A 132 3.63 1.05 -6.98
#